data_AF-A0AA38ZGH8-F1
#
_entry.id   AF-A0AA38ZGH8-F1
#
_cell.length_a   1.000
_cell.length_b   1.000
_cell.length_c   1.000
_cell.angle_alpha   90.00
_cell.angle_beta   90.00
_cell.angle_gamma   90.00
#
_symmetry.space_group_name_H-M   'P 1'
#
loop_
_entity.id
_entity.type
_entity.pdbx_description
1 polymer ?
#
loop_
_entity_poly.entity_id
_entity_poly.type
_entity_poly.pdbx_seq_one_letter_code
_entity_poly.pdbx_strand_id
1 'polypeptide(L)'
;MASMTPVSQSQSVLDKPQFKSPAPHASFPPISLRSPSFRFRALRRHGSVPARRGGVLEMAPKSVVVSATTAEKPKKRYPGEAKGFVEEMRFVAMKLHTRDQAKEGEKEPQGQPVAKWEPSIDGYLRFLVDSKLVYDTLEGIVQKAAFDSYSEFRNTGLERSEKLTKDLEWFKEQGHTIPEPSSPGVTYALYLEELSEKDPQAFICHFYNIYFAHSAGGRMIGKKVAEKILDKKELEFYKWDGELSQLLQNVREKLNKVAEGWTREEKNRCLEETEKSFKYSGDILRLILS
;
A
#
# COMPACT_ATOMS: atom_id res chain seq x y z
N MET A 1 51.31 45.28 -29.78
CA MET A 1 52.31 44.35 -29.21
C MET A 1 51.79 43.86 -27.87
N ALA A 2 51.26 42.64 -27.81
CA ALA A 2 50.85 41.98 -26.59
C ALA A 2 51.91 40.91 -26.29
N SER A 3 52.55 41.00 -25.12
CA SER A 3 53.58 40.05 -24.69
C SER A 3 52.97 39.02 -23.75
N MET A 4 53.20 37.76 -24.08
CA MET A 4 52.78 36.58 -23.32
C MET A 4 53.88 36.11 -22.37
N THR A 5 53.45 35.35 -21.35
CA THR A 5 54.11 34.22 -20.63
C THR A 5 54.07 34.37 -19.09
N PRO A 6 54.17 33.28 -18.29
CA PRO A 6 53.57 31.96 -18.50
C PRO A 6 52.94 31.33 -17.23
N VAL A 7 52.26 30.21 -17.50
CA VAL A 7 51.61 29.21 -16.64
C VAL A 7 52.55 28.61 -15.58
N SER A 8 52.05 28.47 -14.34
CA SER A 8 52.69 27.67 -13.28
C SER A 8 51.92 26.36 -13.08
N GLN A 9 52.64 25.24 -13.24
CA GLN A 9 52.20 23.89 -12.95
C GLN A 9 52.38 23.59 -11.46
N SER A 10 51.34 23.09 -10.79
CA SER A 10 51.46 22.46 -9.47
C SER A 10 50.98 21.01 -9.55
N GLN A 11 51.90 20.12 -9.19
CA GLN A 11 51.83 18.66 -9.26
C GLN A 11 50.79 18.08 -8.28
N SER A 12 50.02 17.10 -8.76
CA SER A 12 49.10 16.29 -7.97
C SER A 12 49.85 15.08 -7.36
N VAL A 13 49.90 15.03 -6.03
CA VAL A 13 50.29 13.83 -5.28
C VAL A 13 49.02 13.04 -4.97
N LEU A 14 48.93 11.85 -5.56
CA LEU A 14 47.78 10.96 -5.50
C LEU A 14 48.05 9.87 -4.47
N ASP A 15 47.63 10.09 -3.22
CA ASP A 15 47.64 9.07 -2.18
C ASP A 15 46.40 8.17 -2.30
N LYS A 16 46.64 6.89 -2.58
CA LYS A 16 45.62 5.81 -2.61
C LYS A 16 45.37 5.30 -1.18
N PRO A 17 44.12 5.25 -0.70
CA PRO A 17 43.77 4.44 0.45
C PRO A 17 43.53 2.99 0.01
N GLN A 18 44.26 2.05 0.61
CA GLN A 18 44.05 0.61 0.47
C GLN A 18 42.74 0.20 1.16
N PHE A 19 41.78 -0.29 0.37
CA PHE A 19 40.57 -0.93 0.88
C PHE A 19 40.89 -2.38 1.27
N LYS A 20 40.88 -2.68 2.56
CA LYS A 20 40.94 -4.06 3.08
C LYS A 20 39.52 -4.59 3.25
N SER A 21 39.13 -5.58 2.45
CA SER A 21 37.89 -6.32 2.62
C SER A 21 37.99 -7.32 3.79
N PRO A 22 37.00 -7.41 4.69
CA PRO A 22 36.86 -8.56 5.57
C PRO A 22 35.97 -9.63 4.91
N ALA A 23 36.43 -10.88 4.97
CA ALA A 23 35.69 -12.07 4.55
C ALA A 23 34.51 -12.37 5.50
N PRO A 24 33.38 -12.91 5.02
CA PRO A 24 32.34 -13.43 5.89
C PRO A 24 32.55 -14.94 6.11
N HIS A 25 32.88 -15.33 7.33
CA HIS A 25 32.69 -16.71 7.81
C HIS A 25 31.69 -16.69 8.96
N ALA A 26 30.44 -17.04 8.66
CA ALA A 26 29.48 -17.53 9.63
C ALA A 26 28.62 -18.60 8.94
N SER A 27 28.98 -19.85 9.21
CA SER A 27 28.27 -21.06 8.85
C SER A 27 26.94 -21.16 9.61
N PHE A 28 25.82 -21.20 8.89
CA PHE A 28 24.51 -21.56 9.45
C PHE A 28 24.31 -23.09 9.32
N PRO A 29 23.78 -23.78 10.36
CA PRO A 29 23.38 -25.18 10.24
C PRO A 29 22.00 -25.31 9.54
N PRO A 30 21.69 -26.44 8.88
CA PRO A 30 20.45 -26.60 8.13
C PRO A 30 19.29 -27.18 8.98
N ILE A 31 18.11 -26.59 8.75
CA ILE A 31 16.77 -27.20 8.56
C ILE A 31 16.15 -28.05 9.69
N SER A 32 14.91 -27.70 10.07
CA SER A 32 13.75 -28.62 10.06
C SER A 32 12.43 -27.89 10.37
N LEU A 33 11.73 -27.41 9.34
CA LEU A 33 10.30 -27.05 9.46
C LEU A 33 9.46 -28.31 9.22
N ARG A 34 8.97 -28.87 10.33
CA ARG A 34 8.09 -30.04 10.37
C ARG A 34 6.65 -29.59 10.12
N SER A 35 6.12 -29.85 8.92
CA SER A 35 4.71 -29.60 8.60
C SER A 35 3.78 -30.55 9.37
N PRO A 36 2.73 -30.08 10.05
CA PRO A 36 1.68 -30.97 10.54
C PRO A 36 0.70 -31.30 9.41
N SER A 37 0.66 -32.58 9.06
CA SER A 37 -0.29 -33.18 8.12
C SER A 37 -1.66 -33.33 8.79
N PHE A 38 -2.66 -32.57 8.33
CA PHE A 38 -4.05 -32.81 8.72
C PHE A 38 -4.63 -33.98 7.91
N ARG A 39 -4.76 -35.13 8.57
CA ARG A 39 -5.43 -36.32 8.04
C ARG A 39 -6.94 -36.10 8.05
N PHE A 40 -7.56 -36.14 6.87
CA PHE A 40 -9.01 -36.29 6.73
C PHE A 40 -9.45 -37.68 7.23
N ARG A 41 -10.31 -37.70 8.25
CA ARG A 41 -10.93 -38.92 8.77
C ARG A 41 -12.24 -39.17 8.01
N ALA A 42 -12.20 -40.05 7.02
CA ALA A 42 -13.39 -40.56 6.34
C ALA A 42 -14.19 -41.47 7.29
N LEU A 43 -15.42 -41.08 7.62
CA LEU A 43 -16.39 -41.98 8.25
C LEU A 43 -17.04 -42.84 7.16
N ARG A 44 -16.62 -44.11 7.06
CA ARG A 44 -17.42 -45.17 6.44
C ARG A 44 -18.57 -45.51 7.37
N ARG A 45 -19.80 -45.51 6.85
CA ARG A 45 -20.95 -46.13 7.51
C ARG A 45 -21.39 -47.33 6.66
N HIS A 46 -21.19 -48.52 7.22
CA HIS A 46 -21.70 -49.78 6.69
C HIS A 46 -23.13 -50.02 7.18
N GLY A 47 -23.93 -50.62 6.28
CA GLY A 47 -24.92 -51.64 6.63
C GLY A 47 -26.34 -51.16 6.85
N SER A 48 -27.27 -51.54 5.96
CA SER A 48 -28.10 -52.73 6.17
C SER A 48 -29.10 -52.91 5.02
N VAL A 49 -29.08 -54.08 4.40
CA VAL A 49 -30.10 -54.61 3.48
C VAL A 49 -31.19 -55.28 4.30
N PRO A 50 -32.45 -55.26 3.85
CA PRO A 50 -33.15 -56.54 3.78
C PRO A 50 -33.83 -56.76 2.43
N ALA A 51 -33.72 -58.01 1.97
CA ALA A 51 -34.45 -58.54 0.83
C ALA A 51 -35.86 -58.98 1.25
N ARG A 52 -36.86 -58.80 0.37
CA ARG A 52 -37.91 -59.80 0.14
C ARG A 52 -38.65 -59.58 -1.19
N ARG A 53 -39.02 -60.72 -1.77
CA ARG A 53 -39.62 -60.98 -3.09
C ARG A 53 -41.06 -60.48 -3.24
N GLY A 54 -41.47 -60.26 -4.49
CA GLY A 54 -42.87 -60.36 -4.94
C GLY A 54 -43.06 -59.58 -6.25
N GLY A 55 -43.16 -60.28 -7.38
CA GLY A 55 -43.32 -59.66 -8.70
C GLY A 55 -44.77 -59.40 -9.06
N VAL A 56 -44.99 -58.35 -9.88
CA VAL A 56 -46.10 -58.21 -10.85
C VAL A 56 -45.58 -57.29 -11.96
N LEU A 57 -45.81 -57.65 -13.23
CA LEU A 57 -45.58 -56.78 -14.39
C LEU A 57 -46.55 -55.59 -14.33
N GLU A 58 -46.04 -54.36 -14.39
CA GLU A 58 -46.88 -53.21 -14.67
C GLU A 58 -46.13 -52.14 -15.48
N MET A 59 -46.85 -51.55 -16.43
CA MET A 59 -46.35 -50.78 -17.55
C MET A 59 -45.66 -49.46 -17.16
N ALA A 60 -44.60 -49.14 -17.91
CA ALA A 60 -43.83 -47.90 -17.76
C ALA A 60 -44.68 -46.63 -17.98
N PRO A 61 -44.64 -45.65 -17.06
CA PRO A 61 -44.98 -44.28 -17.39
C PRO A 61 -43.75 -43.59 -18.00
N LYS A 62 -43.94 -42.86 -19.10
CA LYS A 62 -42.93 -42.00 -19.71
C LYS A 62 -42.50 -40.94 -18.68
N SER A 63 -41.31 -41.10 -18.12
CA SER A 63 -40.67 -40.07 -17.31
C SER A 63 -40.25 -38.92 -18.23
N VAL A 64 -40.96 -37.80 -18.15
CA VAL A 64 -40.47 -36.52 -18.66
C VAL A 64 -39.25 -36.17 -17.83
N VAL A 65 -38.06 -36.26 -18.44
CA VAL A 65 -36.82 -35.77 -17.85
C VAL A 65 -36.91 -34.24 -17.84
N VAL A 66 -37.46 -33.69 -16.77
CA VAL A 66 -37.23 -32.28 -16.43
C VAL A 66 -35.76 -32.19 -16.07
N SER A 67 -34.94 -31.64 -16.98
CA SER A 67 -33.58 -31.23 -16.64
C SER A 67 -33.68 -30.27 -15.48
N ALA A 68 -33.39 -30.76 -14.28
CA ALA A 68 -33.10 -29.91 -13.14
C ALA A 68 -31.83 -29.15 -13.52
N THR A 69 -32.00 -27.94 -14.04
CA THR A 69 -30.95 -26.93 -14.00
C THR A 69 -30.59 -26.81 -12.53
N THR A 70 -29.44 -27.37 -12.16
CA THR A 70 -28.77 -27.04 -10.91
C THR A 70 -28.56 -25.54 -10.93
N ALA A 71 -29.49 -24.80 -10.33
CA ALA A 71 -29.31 -23.39 -10.06
C ALA A 71 -28.05 -23.29 -9.19
N GLU A 72 -26.94 -22.86 -9.80
CA GLU A 72 -25.74 -22.50 -9.07
C GLU A 72 -26.19 -21.51 -7.99
N LYS A 73 -25.98 -21.87 -6.71
CA LYS A 73 -26.16 -20.92 -5.62
C LYS A 73 -25.35 -19.68 -5.99
N PRO A 74 -25.93 -18.47 -6.00
CA PRO A 74 -25.18 -17.27 -6.32
C PRO A 74 -24.02 -17.20 -5.34
N LYS A 75 -22.78 -17.35 -5.84
CA LYS A 75 -21.57 -17.12 -5.05
C LYS A 75 -21.75 -15.72 -4.46
N LYS A 76 -21.71 -15.61 -3.13
CA LYS A 76 -21.80 -14.30 -2.46
C LYS A 76 -20.68 -13.44 -3.04
N ARG A 77 -21.06 -12.45 -3.86
CA ARG A 77 -20.11 -11.46 -4.39
C ARG A 77 -19.49 -10.72 -3.22
N TYR A 78 -18.20 -10.44 -3.33
CA TYR A 78 -17.52 -9.58 -2.38
C TYR A 78 -18.13 -8.17 -2.47
N PRO A 79 -18.28 -7.45 -1.34
CA PRO A 79 -18.76 -6.08 -1.37
C PRO A 79 -17.89 -5.22 -2.30
N GLY A 80 -18.50 -4.61 -3.31
CA GLY A 80 -17.80 -3.79 -4.32
C GLY A 80 -17.38 -4.52 -5.59
N GLU A 81 -17.37 -5.86 -5.62
CA GLU A 81 -16.88 -6.67 -6.75
C GLU A 81 -17.53 -6.30 -8.09
N ALA A 82 -18.83 -5.96 -8.08
CA ALA A 82 -19.56 -5.57 -9.29
C ALA A 82 -19.12 -4.22 -9.89
N LYS A 83 -18.38 -3.38 -9.14
CA LYS A 83 -17.90 -2.06 -9.57
C LYS A 83 -16.39 -2.04 -9.90
N GLY A 84 -15.68 -3.16 -9.71
CA GLY A 84 -14.24 -3.27 -9.88
C GLY A 84 -13.49 -3.42 -8.55
N PHE A 85 -12.26 -3.93 -8.65
CA PHE A 85 -11.45 -4.29 -7.49
C PHE A 85 -11.10 -3.10 -6.59
N VAL A 86 -10.97 -1.90 -7.16
CA VAL A 86 -10.75 -0.67 -6.36
C VAL A 86 -11.90 -0.40 -5.39
N GLU A 87 -13.14 -0.75 -5.73
CA GLU A 87 -14.27 -0.60 -4.82
C GLU A 87 -14.18 -1.61 -3.66
N GLU A 88 -13.66 -2.82 -3.90
CA GLU A 88 -13.37 -3.78 -2.83
C GLU A 88 -12.28 -3.22 -1.88
N MET A 89 -11.19 -2.67 -2.43
CA MET A 89 -10.14 -2.03 -1.63
C MET A 89 -10.69 -0.86 -0.82
N ARG A 90 -11.52 0.00 -1.44
CA ARG A 90 -12.19 1.11 -0.75
C ARG A 90 -13.04 0.59 0.41
N PHE A 91 -13.83 -0.45 0.19
CA PHE A 91 -14.71 -1.00 1.21
C PHE A 91 -13.94 -1.51 2.43
N VAL A 92 -12.82 -2.22 2.22
CA VAL A 92 -11.95 -2.69 3.31
C VAL A 92 -11.30 -1.51 4.02
N ALA A 93 -10.73 -0.55 3.28
CA ALA A 93 -10.12 0.64 3.86
C ALA A 93 -11.12 1.46 4.70
N MET A 94 -12.34 1.65 4.22
CA MET A 94 -13.36 2.43 4.94
C MET A 94 -13.77 1.79 6.26
N LYS A 95 -13.85 0.45 6.34
CA LYS A 95 -14.14 -0.26 7.60
C LYS A 95 -13.04 -0.08 8.65
N LEU A 96 -11.79 0.12 8.23
CA LEU A 96 -10.66 0.32 9.15
C LEU A 96 -10.57 1.74 9.72
N HIS A 97 -11.38 2.68 9.23
CA HIS A 97 -11.47 4.00 9.84
C HIS A 97 -12.34 3.98 11.10
N THR A 98 -12.23 5.02 11.92
CA THR A 98 -13.17 5.28 13.01
C THR A 98 -14.43 5.97 12.48
N ARG A 99 -15.55 5.91 13.22
CA ARG A 99 -16.79 6.62 12.84
C ARG A 99 -16.60 8.14 12.73
N ASP A 100 -15.67 8.69 13.49
CA ASP A 100 -15.31 10.12 13.45
C ASP A 100 -14.54 10.49 12.18
N GLN A 101 -13.79 9.55 11.60
CA GLN A 101 -12.99 9.75 10.40
C GLN A 101 -13.75 9.42 9.11
N ALA A 102 -14.62 8.41 9.15
CA ALA A 102 -15.46 8.01 8.01
C ALA A 102 -16.81 7.45 8.46
N LYS A 103 -17.87 7.77 7.72
CA LYS A 103 -19.24 7.28 8.01
C LYS A 103 -19.34 5.76 8.09
N GLU A 104 -18.52 5.06 7.30
CA GLU A 104 -18.46 3.60 7.18
C GLU A 104 -17.48 2.95 8.19
N GLY A 105 -16.82 3.74 9.04
CA GLY A 105 -15.79 3.26 9.97
C GLY A 105 -16.32 2.30 11.03
N GLU A 106 -15.54 1.26 11.36
CA GLU A 106 -15.90 0.23 12.35
C GLU A 106 -14.86 0.09 13.45
N LYS A 107 -13.74 0.82 13.40
CA LYS A 107 -12.70 0.78 14.43
C LYS A 107 -12.96 1.80 15.54
N GLU A 108 -12.57 1.45 16.75
CA GLU A 108 -12.60 2.36 17.90
C GLU A 108 -11.58 3.50 17.75
N PRO A 109 -11.87 4.71 18.28
CA PRO A 109 -10.95 5.84 18.24
C PRO A 109 -9.62 5.51 18.91
N GLN A 110 -8.54 5.52 18.13
CA GLN A 110 -7.18 5.45 18.64
C GLN A 110 -6.59 6.86 18.71
N GLY A 111 -6.69 7.47 19.88
CA GLY A 111 -6.19 8.82 20.14
C GLY A 111 -7.28 9.90 20.04
N GLN A 112 -6.83 11.15 20.15
CA GLN A 112 -7.73 12.30 20.13
C GLN A 112 -8.21 12.62 18.71
N PRO A 113 -9.46 13.10 18.54
CA PRO A 113 -9.96 13.58 17.26
C PRO A 113 -9.06 14.68 16.67
N VAL A 114 -8.96 14.75 15.34
CA VAL A 114 -8.12 15.75 14.63
C VAL A 114 -8.41 17.18 15.08
N ALA A 115 -9.67 17.50 15.44
CA ALA A 115 -10.05 18.81 15.95
C ALA A 115 -9.36 19.23 17.26
N LYS A 116 -8.89 18.26 18.06
CA LYS A 116 -8.20 18.47 19.35
C LYS A 116 -6.68 18.35 19.25
N TRP A 117 -6.15 18.15 18.04
CA TRP A 117 -4.71 18.02 17.85
C TRP A 117 -4.00 19.35 18.13
N GLU A 118 -2.90 19.27 18.88
CA GLU A 118 -1.97 20.39 19.08
C GLU A 118 -0.64 20.00 18.42
N PRO A 119 -0.49 20.23 17.09
CA PRO A 119 0.71 19.89 16.37
C PRO A 119 1.84 20.88 16.66
N SER A 120 3.07 20.43 16.49
CA SER A 120 4.28 21.25 16.55
C SER A 120 4.91 21.37 15.15
N ILE A 121 5.70 22.42 14.90
CA ILE A 121 6.45 22.53 13.64
C ILE A 121 7.44 21.36 13.52
N ASP A 122 8.14 21.01 14.60
CA ASP A 122 9.12 19.91 14.61
C ASP A 122 8.47 18.55 14.31
N GLY A 123 7.34 18.24 14.96
CA GLY A 123 6.58 17.03 14.72
C GLY A 123 6.03 16.97 13.29
N TYR A 124 5.56 18.10 12.77
CA TYR A 124 5.09 18.17 11.39
C TYR A 124 6.22 18.02 10.36
N LEU A 125 7.41 18.58 10.63
CA LEU A 125 8.59 18.38 9.79
C LEU A 125 9.02 16.91 9.74
N ARG A 126 9.01 16.20 10.88
CA ARG A 126 9.25 14.75 10.90
C ARG A 126 8.23 14.00 10.05
N PHE A 127 6.94 14.34 10.18
CA PHE A 127 5.89 13.78 9.34
C PHE A 127 6.14 14.01 7.85
N LEU A 128 6.52 15.23 7.44
CA LEU A 128 6.79 15.55 6.03
C LEU A 128 8.02 14.82 5.50
N VAL A 129 9.10 14.73 6.28
CA VAL A 129 10.33 14.02 5.89
C VAL A 129 10.07 12.53 5.74
N ASP A 130 9.41 11.89 6.71
CA ASP A 130 9.07 10.46 6.64
C ASP A 130 8.09 10.17 5.51
N SER A 131 7.11 11.05 5.30
CA SER A 131 6.19 10.94 4.15
C SER A 131 6.96 11.05 2.83
N LYS A 132 7.92 11.99 2.72
CA LYS A 132 8.74 12.15 1.51
C LYS A 132 9.53 10.89 1.21
N LEU A 133 10.18 10.30 2.21
CA LEU A 133 10.91 9.04 2.03
C LEU A 133 10.00 7.93 1.49
N VAL A 134 8.77 7.81 2.00
CA VAL A 134 7.78 6.83 1.50
C VAL A 134 7.39 7.12 0.06
N TYR A 135 7.12 8.37 -0.31
CA TYR A 135 6.79 8.72 -1.70
C TYR A 135 7.97 8.55 -2.65
N ASP A 136 9.18 8.93 -2.26
CA ASP A 136 10.40 8.69 -3.05
C ASP A 136 10.56 7.19 -3.33
N THR A 137 10.27 6.36 -2.32
CA THR A 137 10.32 4.89 -2.42
C THR A 137 9.27 4.37 -3.39
N LEU A 138 8.01 4.79 -3.27
CA LEU A 138 6.94 4.39 -4.18
C LEU A 138 7.24 4.78 -5.63
N GLU A 139 7.68 6.02 -5.85
CA GLU A 139 8.03 6.57 -7.15
C GLU A 139 9.24 5.82 -7.75
N GLY A 140 10.26 5.52 -6.95
CA GLY A 140 11.40 4.71 -7.33
C GLY A 140 11.02 3.28 -7.73
N ILE A 141 10.12 2.64 -6.97
CA ILE A 141 9.64 1.28 -7.24
C ILE A 141 8.90 1.22 -8.58
N VAL A 142 7.95 2.13 -8.83
CA VAL A 142 7.21 2.13 -10.10
C VAL A 142 8.10 2.51 -11.28
N GLN A 143 9.15 3.31 -11.04
CA GLN A 143 10.14 3.62 -12.06
C GLN A 143 11.02 2.41 -12.40
N LYS A 144 11.50 1.65 -11.40
CA LYS A 144 12.25 0.40 -11.60
C LYS A 144 11.37 -0.68 -12.26
N ALA A 145 10.12 -0.79 -11.84
CA ALA A 145 9.12 -1.76 -12.29
C ALA A 145 9.65 -3.20 -12.32
N ALA A 146 9.97 -3.77 -11.15
CA ALA A 146 10.35 -5.18 -11.02
C ALA A 146 9.27 -6.15 -11.55
N PHE A 147 8.01 -5.69 -11.57
CA PHE A 147 6.89 -6.33 -12.25
C PHE A 147 6.33 -5.36 -13.32
N ASP A 148 6.02 -5.87 -14.52
CA ASP A 148 5.58 -5.06 -15.66
C ASP A 148 4.37 -4.17 -15.33
N SER A 149 3.44 -4.68 -14.51
CA SER A 149 2.23 -3.96 -14.09
C SER A 149 2.53 -2.66 -13.34
N TYR A 150 3.69 -2.53 -12.69
CA TYR A 150 4.04 -1.30 -11.96
C TYR A 150 4.27 -0.11 -12.89
N SER A 151 4.72 -0.37 -14.12
CA SER A 151 4.98 0.69 -15.10
C SER A 151 3.73 1.49 -15.49
N GLU A 152 2.54 0.89 -15.34
CA GLU A 152 1.24 1.54 -15.54
C GLU A 152 1.03 2.70 -14.53
N PHE A 153 1.70 2.68 -13.38
CA PHE A 153 1.59 3.68 -12.31
C PHE A 153 2.71 4.74 -12.33
N ARG A 154 3.45 4.85 -13.43
CA ARG A 154 4.37 5.99 -13.65
C ARG A 154 3.59 7.22 -14.10
N ASN A 155 4.04 8.39 -13.67
CA ASN A 155 3.55 9.71 -14.13
C ASN A 155 2.03 9.83 -14.06
N THR A 156 1.47 9.45 -12.92
CA THR A 156 0.03 9.48 -12.64
C THR A 156 -0.50 10.89 -12.37
N GLY A 157 0.39 11.82 -12.02
CA GLY A 157 0.06 13.14 -11.49
C GLY A 157 -0.22 13.12 -9.99
N LEU A 158 -0.19 11.95 -9.34
CA LEU A 158 -0.37 11.81 -7.90
C LEU A 158 0.96 11.84 -7.12
N GLU A 159 2.10 11.74 -7.78
CA GLU A 159 3.45 11.79 -7.22
C GLU A 159 3.64 12.99 -6.29
N ARG A 160 4.28 12.80 -5.13
CA ARG A 160 4.35 13.80 -4.05
C ARG A 160 5.77 14.22 -3.69
N SER A 161 6.78 13.48 -4.12
CA SER A 161 8.17 13.70 -3.73
C SER A 161 8.68 15.09 -4.09
N GLU A 162 8.39 15.56 -5.30
CA GLU A 162 8.77 16.91 -5.75
C GLU A 162 8.05 18.00 -4.94
N LYS A 163 6.74 17.83 -4.69
CA LYS A 163 5.93 18.78 -3.92
C LYS A 163 6.44 18.88 -2.47
N LEU A 164 6.77 17.74 -1.85
CA LEU A 164 7.37 17.69 -0.51
C LEU A 164 8.76 18.32 -0.48
N THR A 165 9.57 18.16 -1.53
CA THR A 165 10.87 18.83 -1.63
C THR A 165 10.72 20.36 -1.58
N LYS A 166 9.73 20.91 -2.31
CA LYS A 166 9.43 22.35 -2.31
C LYS A 166 9.00 22.83 -0.93
N ASP A 167 8.14 22.07 -0.25
CA ASP A 167 7.68 22.44 1.08
C ASP A 167 8.80 22.39 2.13
N LEU A 168 9.67 21.37 2.09
CA LEU A 168 10.82 21.27 3.00
C LEU A 168 11.83 22.40 2.76
N GLU A 169 12.09 22.78 1.50
CA GLU A 169 12.95 23.94 1.23
C GLU A 169 12.31 25.24 1.74
N TRP A 170 10.99 25.41 1.59
CA TRP A 170 10.28 26.55 2.16
C TRP A 170 10.44 26.61 3.70
N PHE A 171 10.30 25.50 4.43
CA PHE A 171 10.55 25.47 5.87
C PHE A 171 12.00 25.86 6.23
N LYS A 172 12.97 25.42 5.43
CA LYS A 172 14.37 25.77 5.60
C LYS A 172 14.62 27.27 5.38
N GLU A 173 13.97 27.87 4.38
CA GLU A 173 13.99 29.33 4.16
C GLU A 173 13.37 30.11 5.33
N GLN A 174 12.40 29.53 6.04
CA GLN A 174 11.85 30.11 7.28
C GLN A 174 12.78 29.93 8.51
N GLY A 175 13.94 29.29 8.34
CA GLY A 175 14.93 29.08 9.40
C GLY A 175 14.73 27.80 10.22
N HIS A 176 13.86 26.89 9.79
CA HIS A 176 13.71 25.60 10.46
C HIS A 176 14.80 24.60 10.04
N THR A 177 15.21 23.75 10.97
CA THR A 177 16.10 22.62 10.67
C THR A 177 15.27 21.45 10.16
N ILE A 178 15.62 20.92 9.00
CA ILE A 178 14.97 19.72 8.45
C ILE A 178 15.57 18.50 9.14
N PRO A 179 14.76 17.66 9.83
CA PRO A 179 15.27 16.48 10.51
C PRO A 179 15.64 15.38 9.50
N GLU A 180 16.47 14.44 9.93
CA GLU A 180 16.67 13.18 9.21
C GLU A 180 15.42 12.30 9.29
N PRO A 181 15.21 11.38 8.32
CA PRO A 181 14.12 10.42 8.38
C PRO A 181 14.11 9.61 9.67
N SER A 182 12.94 9.50 10.28
CA SER A 182 12.74 8.81 11.55
C SER A 182 12.38 7.34 11.33
N SER A 183 12.36 6.57 12.43
CA SER A 183 12.15 5.11 12.37
C SER A 183 10.85 4.69 11.67
N PRO A 184 9.68 5.34 11.87
CA PRO A 184 8.46 5.04 11.12
C PRO A 184 8.64 5.11 9.60
N GLY A 185 9.20 6.20 9.07
CA GLY A 185 9.45 6.39 7.64
C GLY A 185 10.43 5.36 7.08
N VAL A 186 11.57 5.16 7.74
CA VAL A 186 12.59 4.19 7.31
C VAL A 186 12.03 2.77 7.30
N THR A 187 11.31 2.38 8.36
CA THR A 187 10.71 1.04 8.45
C THR A 187 9.68 0.83 7.34
N TYR A 188 8.86 1.84 7.05
CA TYR A 188 7.85 1.71 6.01
C TYR A 188 8.48 1.66 4.61
N ALA A 189 9.47 2.50 4.31
CA ALA A 189 10.18 2.47 3.04
C ALA A 189 10.82 1.10 2.76
N LEU A 190 11.57 0.56 3.71
CA LEU A 190 12.18 -0.77 3.59
C LEU A 190 11.14 -1.87 3.38
N TYR A 191 9.99 -1.78 4.07
CA TYR A 191 8.89 -2.73 3.89
C TYR A 191 8.29 -2.67 2.49
N LEU A 192 8.11 -1.46 1.93
CA LEU A 192 7.60 -1.27 0.57
C LEU A 192 8.58 -1.81 -0.47
N GLU A 193 9.88 -1.58 -0.30
CA GLU A 193 10.92 -2.15 -1.17
C GLU A 193 10.86 -3.68 -1.16
N GLU A 194 10.78 -4.30 0.03
CA GLU A 194 10.68 -5.75 0.16
C GLU A 194 9.42 -6.30 -0.54
N LEU A 195 8.25 -5.71 -0.28
CA LEU A 195 7.00 -6.13 -0.92
C LEU A 195 7.09 -5.98 -2.44
N SER A 196 7.69 -4.90 -2.93
CA SER A 196 7.74 -4.61 -4.35
C SER A 196 8.46 -5.67 -5.18
N GLU A 197 9.38 -6.41 -4.57
CA GLU A 197 10.15 -7.49 -5.20
C GLU A 197 9.53 -8.87 -5.02
N LYS A 198 8.68 -9.06 -3.98
CA LYS A 198 8.22 -10.39 -3.54
C LYS A 198 6.72 -10.61 -3.63
N ASP A 199 5.92 -9.56 -3.49
CA ASP A 199 4.47 -9.64 -3.31
C ASP A 199 3.78 -8.42 -3.96
N PRO A 200 3.55 -8.48 -5.29
CA PRO A 200 3.01 -7.36 -6.03
C PRO A 200 1.57 -7.00 -5.63
N GLN A 201 0.78 -7.97 -5.21
CA GLN A 201 -0.58 -7.72 -4.71
C GLN A 201 -0.58 -6.90 -3.43
N ALA A 202 0.29 -7.25 -2.48
CA ALA A 202 0.48 -6.48 -1.25
C ALA A 202 1.03 -5.08 -1.54
N PHE A 203 2.04 -4.94 -2.41
CA PHE A 203 2.57 -3.64 -2.81
C PHE A 203 1.48 -2.73 -3.38
N ILE A 204 0.64 -3.23 -4.29
CA ILE A 204 -0.47 -2.47 -4.88
C ILE A 204 -1.49 -2.02 -3.83
N CYS A 205 -1.74 -2.83 -2.78
CA CYS A 205 -2.57 -2.42 -1.66
C CYS A 205 -2.01 -1.16 -0.97
N HIS A 206 -0.70 -1.15 -0.71
CA HIS A 206 -0.04 -0.01 -0.10
C HIS A 206 -0.05 1.21 -1.01
N PHE A 207 0.29 1.04 -2.31
CA PHE A 207 0.22 2.11 -3.30
C PHE A 207 -1.16 2.78 -3.29
N TYR A 208 -2.23 1.98 -3.37
CA TYR A 208 -3.61 2.48 -3.32
C TYR A 208 -3.87 3.26 -2.03
N ASN A 209 -3.64 2.64 -0.87
CA ASN A 209 -4.01 3.27 0.40
C ASN A 209 -3.22 4.56 0.67
N ILE A 210 -1.92 4.61 0.36
CA ILE A 210 -1.08 5.79 0.59
C ILE A 210 -1.58 6.98 -0.24
N TYR A 211 -1.69 6.82 -1.56
CA TYR A 211 -2.09 7.91 -2.45
C TYR A 211 -3.55 8.35 -2.21
N PHE A 212 -4.48 7.39 -2.07
CA PHE A 212 -5.89 7.72 -1.90
C PHE A 212 -6.19 8.29 -0.51
N ALA A 213 -5.53 7.82 0.56
CA ALA A 213 -5.70 8.42 1.89
C ALA A 213 -5.22 9.87 1.91
N HIS A 214 -4.08 10.17 1.27
CA HIS A 214 -3.56 11.54 1.18
C HIS A 214 -4.52 12.48 0.44
N SER A 215 -5.04 12.04 -0.71
CA SER A 215 -5.98 12.82 -1.52
C SER A 215 -7.35 13.05 -0.87
N ALA A 216 -7.68 12.29 0.17
CA ALA A 216 -8.92 12.40 0.92
C ALA A 216 -8.69 12.99 2.33
N GLY A 217 -8.42 12.14 3.32
CA GLY A 217 -8.23 12.55 4.71
C GLY A 217 -6.98 13.42 4.92
N GLY A 218 -5.90 13.15 4.16
CA GLY A 218 -4.65 13.90 4.25
C GLY A 218 -4.83 15.40 3.98
N ARG A 219 -5.67 15.78 3.00
CA ARG A 219 -5.99 17.20 2.71
C ARG A 219 -6.66 17.90 3.89
N MET A 220 -7.58 17.22 4.57
CA MET A 220 -8.26 17.78 5.75
C MET A 220 -7.27 17.98 6.90
N ILE A 221 -6.41 16.99 7.15
CA ILE A 221 -5.35 17.05 8.17
C ILE A 221 -4.38 18.20 7.85
N GLY A 222 -3.89 18.29 6.62
CA GLY A 222 -3.00 19.36 6.16
C GLY A 222 -3.57 20.74 6.39
N LYS A 223 -4.84 20.95 6.04
CA LYS A 223 -5.55 22.22 6.30
C LYS A 223 -5.60 22.53 7.80
N LYS A 224 -5.92 21.55 8.65
CA LYS A 224 -6.02 21.73 10.11
C LYS A 224 -4.67 22.04 10.76
N VAL A 225 -3.61 21.38 10.32
CA VAL A 225 -2.25 21.68 10.78
C VAL A 225 -1.85 23.08 10.34
N ALA A 226 -2.06 23.44 9.07
CA ALA A 226 -1.74 24.77 8.56
C ALA A 226 -2.48 25.90 9.29
N GLU A 227 -3.76 25.69 9.62
CA GLU A 227 -4.55 26.62 10.44
C GLU A 227 -3.94 26.87 11.83
N LYS A 228 -3.26 25.87 12.41
CA LYS A 228 -2.70 25.95 13.77
C LYS A 228 -1.27 26.48 13.81
N ILE A 229 -0.41 26.07 12.87
CA ILE A 229 1.04 26.33 12.98
C ILE A 229 1.67 27.01 11.76
N LEU A 230 0.94 27.20 10.65
CA LEU A 230 1.51 27.75 9.40
C LEU A 230 0.77 28.97 8.86
N ASP A 231 0.02 29.69 9.70
CA ASP A 231 -0.81 30.84 9.29
C ASP A 231 -1.67 30.55 8.04
N LYS A 232 -2.29 29.35 8.01
CA LYS A 232 -3.14 28.86 6.91
C LYS A 232 -2.42 28.72 5.56
N LYS A 233 -1.08 28.70 5.52
CA LYS A 233 -0.30 28.39 4.32
C LYS A 233 -0.70 27.03 3.76
N GLU A 234 -1.22 27.03 2.54
CA GLU A 234 -1.42 25.78 1.80
C GLU A 234 -0.08 25.34 1.19
N LEU A 235 0.44 24.22 1.68
CA LEU A 235 1.65 23.56 1.20
C LEU A 235 1.43 22.88 -0.15
N GLU A 236 2.49 22.75 -0.93
CA GLU A 236 2.50 22.11 -2.26
C GLU A 236 2.13 20.63 -2.19
N PHE A 237 2.42 19.95 -1.08
CA PHE A 237 2.08 18.56 -0.81
C PHE A 237 0.57 18.29 -1.00
N TYR A 238 -0.28 19.29 -0.74
CA TYR A 238 -1.75 19.21 -0.86
C TYR A 238 -2.31 19.83 -2.16
N LYS A 239 -1.44 20.14 -3.13
CA LYS A 239 -1.83 20.69 -4.44
C LYS A 239 -1.49 19.73 -5.56
N TRP A 240 -2.33 19.71 -6.60
CA TRP A 240 -2.14 18.86 -7.77
C TRP A 240 -2.15 19.71 -9.03
N ASP A 241 -1.33 19.29 -9.99
CA ASP A 241 -1.30 19.89 -11.31
C ASP A 241 -2.39 19.22 -12.15
N GLY A 242 -3.56 19.85 -12.21
CA GLY A 242 -4.75 19.32 -12.89
C GLY A 242 -5.92 19.03 -11.93
N GLU A 243 -7.00 18.49 -12.48
CA GLU A 243 -8.21 18.19 -11.73
C GLU A 243 -8.06 16.87 -10.97
N LEU A 244 -8.06 16.93 -9.64
CA LEU A 244 -7.76 15.79 -8.77
C LEU A 244 -8.74 14.62 -8.98
N SER A 245 -10.02 14.87 -9.22
CA SER A 245 -11.00 13.80 -9.39
C SER A 245 -10.71 12.96 -10.65
N GLN A 246 -10.27 13.59 -11.74
CA GLN A 246 -9.83 12.95 -12.97
C GLN A 246 -8.53 12.18 -12.76
N LEU A 247 -7.53 12.76 -12.07
CA LEU A 247 -6.28 12.06 -11.76
C LEU A 247 -6.56 10.78 -10.96
N LEU A 248 -7.38 10.88 -9.92
CA LEU A 248 -7.79 9.72 -9.12
C LEU A 248 -8.54 8.70 -9.97
N GLN A 249 -9.49 9.13 -10.79
CA GLN A 249 -10.27 8.23 -11.64
C GLN A 249 -9.38 7.44 -12.62
N ASN A 250 -8.42 8.11 -13.26
CA ASN A 250 -7.45 7.46 -14.15
C ASN A 250 -6.64 6.38 -13.41
N VAL A 251 -6.21 6.66 -12.18
CA VAL A 251 -5.48 5.67 -11.37
C VAL A 251 -6.40 4.51 -10.93
N ARG A 252 -7.68 4.76 -10.62
CA ARG A 252 -8.65 3.68 -10.32
C ARG A 252 -8.80 2.73 -11.51
N GLU A 253 -8.90 3.27 -12.72
CA GLU A 253 -9.03 2.48 -13.95
C GLU A 253 -7.80 1.61 -14.18
N LYS A 254 -6.59 2.18 -13.99
CA LYS A 254 -5.33 1.42 -14.06
C LYS A 254 -5.26 0.31 -13.02
N LEU A 255 -5.63 0.59 -11.77
CA LEU A 255 -5.67 -0.42 -10.70
C LEU A 255 -6.66 -1.55 -11.01
N ASN A 256 -7.85 -1.22 -11.53
CA ASN A 256 -8.83 -2.22 -11.95
C ASN A 256 -8.28 -3.08 -13.09
N LYS A 257 -7.69 -2.47 -14.13
CA LYS A 257 -7.08 -3.18 -15.26
C LYS A 257 -5.97 -4.14 -14.80
N VAL A 258 -5.08 -3.71 -13.90
CA VAL A 258 -4.03 -4.59 -13.33
C VAL A 258 -4.65 -5.76 -12.57
N ALA A 259 -5.72 -5.53 -11.81
CA ALA A 259 -6.39 -6.55 -11.02
C ALA A 259 -7.35 -7.46 -11.84
N GLU A 260 -7.64 -7.17 -13.10
CA GLU A 260 -8.44 -8.05 -13.97
C GLU A 260 -7.75 -9.40 -14.19
N GLY A 261 -6.42 -9.40 -14.30
CA GLY A 261 -5.61 -10.62 -14.45
C GLY A 261 -5.43 -11.41 -13.16
N TRP A 262 -5.85 -10.89 -12.00
CA TRP A 262 -5.63 -11.55 -10.72
C TRP A 262 -6.69 -12.60 -10.42
N THR A 263 -6.22 -13.71 -9.87
CA THR A 263 -7.04 -14.71 -9.18
C THR A 263 -7.74 -14.12 -7.95
N ARG A 264 -8.73 -14.83 -7.41
CA ARG A 264 -9.44 -14.38 -6.21
C ARG A 264 -8.50 -14.37 -4.99
N GLU A 265 -7.58 -15.33 -4.93
CA GLU A 265 -6.57 -15.47 -3.90
C GLU A 265 -5.61 -14.26 -3.90
N GLU A 266 -5.16 -13.83 -5.08
CA GLU A 266 -4.34 -12.63 -5.25
C GLU A 266 -5.07 -11.34 -4.85
N LYS A 267 -6.34 -11.22 -5.25
CA LYS A 267 -7.20 -10.10 -4.79
C LYS A 267 -7.35 -10.11 -3.27
N ASN A 268 -7.59 -11.26 -2.66
CA ASN A 268 -7.68 -11.39 -1.21
C ASN A 268 -6.36 -11.03 -0.52
N ARG A 269 -5.22 -11.48 -1.06
CA ARG A 269 -3.89 -11.14 -0.53
C ARG A 269 -3.66 -9.63 -0.46
N CYS A 270 -4.06 -8.90 -1.50
CA CYS A 270 -4.06 -7.44 -1.52
C CYS A 270 -4.97 -6.87 -0.41
N LEU A 271 -6.22 -7.31 -0.31
CA LEU A 271 -7.16 -6.81 0.70
C LEU A 271 -6.70 -7.08 2.14
N GLU A 272 -6.09 -8.24 2.42
CA GLU A 272 -5.55 -8.62 3.74
C GLU A 272 -4.40 -7.71 4.19
N GLU A 273 -3.68 -7.09 3.25
CA GLU A 273 -2.55 -6.19 3.56
C GLU A 273 -3.02 -4.81 4.07
N THR A 274 -4.30 -4.47 3.90
CA THR A 274 -4.84 -3.13 4.21
C THR A 274 -4.57 -2.71 5.67
N GLU A 275 -4.71 -3.63 6.64
CA GLU A 275 -4.48 -3.29 8.06
C GLU A 275 -3.03 -2.89 8.34
N LYS A 276 -2.06 -3.52 7.68
CA LYS A 276 -0.65 -3.12 7.79
C LYS A 276 -0.40 -1.76 7.15
N SER A 277 -1.01 -1.47 6.00
CA SER A 277 -0.92 -0.15 5.37
C SER A 277 -1.43 0.97 6.30
N PHE A 278 -2.54 0.73 7.00
CA PHE A 278 -3.07 1.67 8.00
C PHE A 278 -2.13 1.81 9.20
N LYS A 279 -1.56 0.71 9.69
CA LYS A 279 -0.60 0.75 10.79
C LYS A 279 0.60 1.62 10.44
N TYR A 280 1.30 1.32 9.36
CA TYR A 280 2.50 2.07 8.96
C TYR A 280 2.20 3.55 8.67
N SER A 281 1.13 3.84 7.92
CA SER A 281 0.71 5.21 7.65
C SER A 281 0.31 5.96 8.93
N GLY A 282 -0.35 5.26 9.86
CA GLY A 282 -0.73 5.79 11.16
C GLY A 282 0.47 6.09 12.06
N ASP A 283 1.53 5.27 12.00
CA ASP A 283 2.76 5.49 12.76
C ASP A 283 3.47 6.77 12.32
N ILE A 284 3.54 7.03 11.01
CA ILE A 284 4.05 8.30 10.45
C ILE A 284 3.12 9.47 10.82
N LEU A 285 1.80 9.29 10.69
CA LEU A 285 0.83 10.34 10.99
C LEU A 285 0.92 10.83 12.45
N ARG A 286 1.23 9.94 13.39
CA ARG A 286 1.39 10.30 14.81
C ARG A 286 2.59 11.22 15.07
N LEU A 287 3.56 11.31 14.16
CA LEU A 287 4.70 12.23 14.28
C LEU A 287 4.26 13.70 14.32
N ILE A 288 3.12 14.03 13.71
CA ILE A 288 2.52 15.38 13.74
C ILE A 288 2.32 15.87 15.19
N LEU A 289 2.07 14.93 16.11
CA LEU A 289 1.81 15.20 17.53
C LEU A 289 3.03 14.95 18.43
N SER A 290 4.20 14.71 17.84
CA SER A 290 5.46 14.45 18.56
C SER A 290 6.28 15.70 18.88
#